data_AF-A0A9X2RWZ9-F1
#
_entry.id   AF-A0A9X2RWZ9-F1
#
_cell.length_a   1.000
_cell.length_b   1.000
_cell.length_c   1.000
_cell.angle_alpha   90.00
_cell.angle_beta   90.00
_cell.angle_gamma   90.00
#
_symmetry.space_group_name_H-M   'P 1'
#
loop_
_entity.id
_entity.type
_entity.pdbx_description
1 polymer ?
#
loop_
_entity_poly.entity_id
_entity_poly.type
_entity_poly.pdbx_seq_one_letter_code
_entity_poly.pdbx_strand_id
1 'polypeptide(L)' 'MAGSTTWRVHVRIEKGGRYADYNDTSNMISGSREPTERDVIQATTDMIISAHPYLKGGKTVIARAAKV' A
#
# COMPACT_ATOMS: atom_id res chain seq x y z
N MET A 1 12.07 17.11 -13.37
CA MET A 1 12.39 16.75 -11.97
C MET A 1 11.33 15.79 -11.49
N ALA A 2 11.71 14.61 -11.03
CA ALA A 2 10.76 13.72 -10.35
C ALA A 2 10.52 14.27 -8.95
N GLY A 3 9.28 14.54 -8.60
CA GLY A 3 8.91 14.92 -7.23
C GLY A 3 8.79 13.66 -6.37
N SER A 4 9.21 13.71 -5.11
CA SER A 4 8.89 12.64 -4.16
C SER A 4 7.72 13.08 -3.30
N THR A 5 6.69 12.26 -3.18
CA THR A 5 5.53 12.54 -2.34
C THR A 5 5.46 11.53 -1.21
N THR A 6 5.37 12.04 0.02
CA THR A 6 5.20 11.20 1.21
C THR A 6 3.72 10.94 1.45
N TRP A 7 3.38 9.68 1.72
CA TRP A 7 2.02 9.23 2.02
C TRP A 7 2.01 8.48 3.33
N ARG A 8 1.01 8.74 4.17
CA ARG A 8 0.68 7.88 5.30
C ARG A 8 -0.28 6.82 4.81
N VAL A 9 0.12 5.56 4.90
CA VAL A 9 -0.60 4.43 4.30
C VAL A 9 -1.03 3.47 5.40
N HIS A 10 -2.27 2.99 5.31
CA HIS A 10 -2.76 1.90 6.14
C HIS A 10 -3.47 0.86 5.26
N VAL A 11 -2.85 -0.31 5.12
CA VAL A 11 -3.37 -1.44 4.36
C VAL A 11 -3.31 -2.69 5.23
N ARG A 12 -4.44 -3.40 5.34
CA ARG A 12 -4.51 -4.69 6.02
C ARG A 12 -5.15 -5.73 5.11
N ILE A 13 -4.45 -6.84 4.92
CA ILE A 13 -4.92 -7.98 4.11
C ILE A 13 -5.10 -9.19 5.01
N GLU A 14 -6.27 -9.83 4.92
CA GLU A 14 -6.60 -11.02 5.69
C GLU A 14 -6.90 -12.23 4.79
N LYS A 15 -6.41 -13.39 5.17
CA LYS A 15 -6.74 -14.66 4.51
C LYS A 15 -6.63 -15.83 5.47
N GLY A 16 -7.71 -16.62 5.59
CA GLY A 16 -7.71 -17.87 6.36
C GLY A 16 -7.27 -17.71 7.82
N GLY A 17 -7.72 -16.64 8.49
CA GLY A 17 -7.36 -16.36 9.89
C GLY A 17 -5.97 -15.74 10.10
N ARG A 18 -5.19 -15.51 9.03
CA ARG A 18 -3.93 -14.76 9.06
C ARG A 18 -4.14 -13.38 8.49
N TYR A 19 -3.32 -12.43 8.93
CA TYR A 19 -3.32 -11.08 8.39
C TYR A 19 -1.90 -10.54 8.26
N ALA A 20 -1.73 -9.56 7.38
CA ALA A 20 -0.62 -8.62 7.41
C ALA A 20 -1.18 -7.21 7.41
N ASP A 21 -0.56 -6.37 8.22
CA ASP A 21 -0.93 -4.97 8.43
C ASP A 21 0.29 -4.11 8.11
N TYR A 22 0.09 -3.11 7.28
CA TYR A 22 1.06 -2.07 7.00
C TYR A 22 0.43 -0.74 7.38
N ASN A 23 0.98 -0.07 8.38
CA ASN A 23 0.52 1.22 8.88
C ASN A 23 1.72 2.13 9.10
N ASP A 24 2.24 2.67 8.00
CA ASP A 24 3.46 3.47 8.01
C ASP A 24 3.44 4.52 6.90
N THR A 25 4.47 5.37 6.87
CA THR A 25 4.72 6.31 5.79
C THR A 25 5.45 5.64 4.63
N SER A 26 4.95 5.83 3.43
CA SER A 26 5.56 5.40 2.18
C SER A 26 5.91 6.60 1.32
N ASN A 27 7.14 6.65 0.83
CA ASN A 27 7.60 7.69 -0.08
C ASN A 27 7.50 7.19 -1.52
N MET A 28 6.72 7.87 -2.35
CA MET A 28 6.54 7.52 -3.75
C MET A 28 7.17 8.54 -4.68
N ILE A 29 7.95 8.04 -5.62
CA ILE A 29 8.53 8.86 -6.69
C ILE A 29 7.42 9.15 -7.71
N SER A 30 6.99 10.41 -7.75
CA SER A 30 6.13 10.94 -8.79
C SER A 30 6.96 11.15 -10.06
N GLY A 31 6.72 10.30 -11.06
CA GLY A 31 7.27 10.47 -12.41
C GLY A 31 6.56 11.61 -13.14
N SER A 32 5.90 11.29 -14.25
CA SER A 32 5.15 12.26 -15.08
C SER A 32 3.78 12.66 -14.50
N ARG A 33 3.23 11.88 -13.56
CA ARG A 33 1.99 12.21 -12.83
C ARG A 33 2.16 11.98 -11.34
N GLU A 34 1.49 12.80 -10.52
CA GLU A 34 1.41 12.54 -9.08
C GLU A 34 0.72 11.19 -8.82
N PRO A 35 1.28 10.35 -7.93
CA PRO A 35 0.63 9.12 -7.52
C PRO A 35 -0.67 9.44 -6.78
N THR A 36 -1.73 8.69 -7.09
CA THR A 36 -3.02 8.82 -6.41
C THR A 36 -3.07 7.92 -5.18
N GLU A 37 -4.03 8.14 -4.28
CA GLU A 37 -4.29 7.24 -3.15
C GLU A 37 -4.41 5.78 -3.60
N ARG A 38 -5.10 5.53 -4.72
CA ARG A 38 -5.27 4.19 -5.28
C ARG A 38 -3.93 3.57 -5.70
N ASP A 39 -3.06 4.35 -6.36
CA ASP A 39 -1.74 3.87 -6.77
C ASP A 39 -0.90 3.49 -5.53
N VAL A 40 -0.98 4.30 -4.48
CA VAL A 40 -0.26 4.10 -3.22
C VAL A 40 -0.73 2.84 -2.49
N ILE A 41 -2.04 2.67 -2.37
CA ILE A 41 -2.67 1.48 -1.78
C ILE A 41 -2.30 0.23 -2.58
N GLN A 42 -2.33 0.30 -3.92
CA GLN A 42 -2.04 -0.85 -4.77
C GLN A 42 -0.58 -1.28 -4.64
N ALA A 43 0.38 -0.35 -4.72
CA ALA A 43 1.79 -0.69 -4.52
C ALA A 43 2.07 -1.27 -3.13
N THR A 44 1.40 -0.73 -2.10
CA THR A 44 1.53 -1.23 -0.72
C THR A 44 0.93 -2.63 -0.59
N THR A 45 -0.21 -2.87 -1.23
CA THR A 45 -0.85 -4.20 -1.29
C THR A 45 0.07 -5.22 -1.97
N ASP A 46 0.66 -4.85 -3.10
CA ASP A 46 1.58 -5.70 -3.84
C ASP A 46 2.84 -6.00 -3.03
N MET A 47 3.38 -5.01 -2.31
CA MET A 47 4.49 -5.19 -1.38
C MET A 47 4.14 -6.17 -0.25
N ILE A 48 2.97 -6.03 0.37
CA ILE A 48 2.50 -6.94 1.43
C ILE A 48 2.37 -8.36 0.88
N ILE A 49 1.78 -8.54 -0.30
CA ILE A 49 1.59 -9.86 -0.93
C ILE A 49 2.94 -10.46 -1.34
N SER A 50 3.88 -9.65 -1.82
CA SER A 50 5.24 -10.10 -2.15
C SER A 50 5.99 -10.61 -0.92
N ALA A 51 5.92 -9.89 0.20
CA ALA A 51 6.50 -10.30 1.47
C ALA A 51 5.76 -11.49 2.13
N HIS A 52 4.45 -11.60 1.89
CA HIS A 52 3.58 -12.63 2.47
C HIS A 52 2.76 -13.34 1.38
N PRO A 53 3.36 -14.19 0.54
CA PRO A 53 2.67 -14.81 -0.60
C PRO A 53 1.43 -15.63 -0.23
N TYR A 54 1.36 -16.14 1.00
CA TYR A 54 0.20 -16.86 1.51
C TYR A 54 -1.07 -16.00 1.58
N LEU A 55 -0.93 -14.66 1.65
CA LEU A 55 -2.03 -13.70 1.62
C LEU A 55 -2.53 -13.38 0.21
N LYS A 56 -1.91 -13.91 -0.85
CA LYS A 56 -2.41 -13.73 -2.22
C LYS A 56 -3.85 -14.20 -2.35
N GLY A 57 -4.73 -13.35 -2.88
CA GLY A 57 -6.19 -13.61 -2.92
C GLY A 57 -6.91 -13.44 -1.59
N GLY A 58 -6.25 -12.83 -0.59
CA GLY A 58 -6.86 -12.39 0.65
C GLY A 58 -7.75 -11.17 0.44
N LYS A 59 -8.58 -10.88 1.46
CA LYS A 59 -9.46 -9.72 1.49
C LYS A 59 -8.72 -8.53 2.11
N THR A 60 -8.64 -7.43 1.39
CA THR A 60 -8.20 -6.16 1.96
C THR A 60 -9.32 -5.61 2.85
N VAL A 61 -9.08 -5.55 4.16
CA VAL A 61 -10.07 -5.10 5.16
C VAL A 61 -9.88 -3.63 5.54
N ILE A 62 -8.67 -3.10 5.34
CA ILE A 62 -8.36 -1.68 5.49
C ILE A 62 -7.53 -1.27 4.27
N ALA A 63 -7.90 -0.16 3.63
CA ALA A 63 -7.19 0.41 2.49
C ALA A 63 -7.40 1.93 2.49
N ARG A 64 -6.42 2.66 2.99
CA ARG A 64 -6.42 4.13 2.98
C ARG A 64 -5.00 4.66 2.79
N ALA A 65 -4.87 5.76 2.05
CA ALA A 65 -3.63 6.52 2.01
C ALA A 65 -3.91 8.01 1.98
N ALA A 66 -3.16 8.77 2.78
CA ALA A 66 -3.26 10.23 2.84
C ALA A 66 -1.89 10.85 2.55
N LYS A 67 -1.87 11.89 1.70
CA LYS A 67 -0.67 12.68 1.43
C LYS A 67 -0.27 13.41 2.73
N VAL A 68 1.02 13.41 3.04
CA VAL A 68 1.63 14.11 4.20
C VAL A 68 2.18 15.45 3.76
#